data_AF-A0A382ZMF4-F1
#
_entry.id   AF-A0A382ZMF4-F1
#
_cell.length_a   1.000
_cell.length_b   1.000
_cell.length_c   1.000
_cell.angle_alpha   90.00
_cell.angle_beta   90.00
_cell.angle_gamma   90.00
#
_symmetry.space_group_name_H-M   'P 1'
#
loop_
_entity.id
_entity.type
_entity.pdbx_description
1 polymer ?
#
loop_
_entity_poly.entity_id
_entity_poly.type
_entity_poly.pdbx_seq_one_letter_code
_entity_poly.pdbx_strand_id
1 'polypeptide(L)'
;LDRGGVEALCRANPSSAARVIRTAVEHIGETREEIELAVNNTAQREIHLMRRYIRVFAVIAAVAPLLGLLGTVTGMIQAFREVASSGLGSGQALAPGIYKALVTTAGGLVVAIPTLMTHYWMMSRVEGFVHRIDNLVVDFVEKFRGAKAKHRQEEQGGI
;
A
#
# COMPACT_ATOMS: atom_id res chain seq x y z
N LEU A 1 -1.13 -30.88 -12.02
CA LEU A 1 -0.22 -30.45 -10.93
C LEU A 1 -0.62 -31.24 -9.70
N ASP A 2 0.25 -32.14 -9.24
CA ASP A 2 0.04 -32.89 -8.00
C ASP A 2 0.21 -31.94 -6.79
N ARG A 3 -0.53 -32.20 -5.69
CA ARG A 3 -0.52 -31.36 -4.47
C ARG A 3 0.89 -31.16 -3.95
N GLY A 4 1.72 -32.20 -3.94
CA GLY A 4 3.11 -32.13 -3.48
C GLY A 4 3.99 -31.21 -4.33
N GLY A 5 3.73 -31.11 -5.63
CA GLY A 5 4.47 -30.22 -6.53
C GLY A 5 4.18 -28.74 -6.29
N VAL A 6 2.93 -28.40 -5.95
CA VAL A 6 2.54 -27.01 -5.64
C VAL A 6 3.12 -26.58 -4.29
N GLU A 7 3.07 -27.44 -3.28
CA GLU A 7 3.67 -27.15 -1.97
C GLU A 7 5.18 -26.95 -2.04
N ALA A 8 5.89 -27.77 -2.82
CA ALA A 8 7.33 -27.62 -3.04
C ALA A 8 7.67 -26.27 -3.70
N LEU A 9 6.90 -25.85 -4.71
CA LEU A 9 7.09 -24.57 -5.38
C LEU A 9 6.81 -23.37 -4.45
N CYS A 10 5.77 -23.47 -3.62
CA CYS A 10 5.41 -22.44 -2.66
C CYS A 10 6.42 -22.33 -1.50
N ARG A 11 7.05 -23.44 -1.10
CA ARG A 11 8.16 -23.42 -0.12
C ARG A 11 9.42 -22.81 -0.70
N ALA A 12 9.73 -23.07 -1.97
CA ALA A 12 10.89 -22.50 -2.64
C ALA A 12 10.77 -20.98 -2.86
N ASN A 13 9.55 -20.44 -2.98
CA ASN A 13 9.30 -19.02 -3.21
C ASN A 13 8.32 -18.44 -2.17
N PRO A 14 8.79 -17.88 -1.03
CA PRO A 14 7.94 -17.37 0.05
C PRO A 14 7.31 -15.99 -0.28
N SER A 15 6.77 -15.84 -1.48
CA SER A 15 6.03 -14.65 -1.91
C SER A 15 4.62 -14.62 -1.32
N SER A 16 3.99 -13.44 -1.28
CA SER A 16 2.60 -13.29 -0.84
C SER A 16 1.65 -14.13 -1.70
N ALA A 17 1.86 -14.20 -3.02
CA ALA A 17 1.07 -15.04 -3.91
C ALA A 17 1.22 -16.54 -3.57
N ALA A 18 2.44 -17.00 -3.27
CA ALA A 18 2.68 -18.39 -2.87
C ALA A 18 2.00 -18.74 -1.53
N ARG A 19 1.97 -17.81 -0.57
CA ARG A 19 1.27 -18.01 0.70
C ARG A 19 -0.25 -18.13 0.48
N VAL A 20 -0.82 -17.30 -0.38
CA VAL A 20 -2.26 -17.36 -0.73
C VAL A 20 -2.61 -18.65 -1.46
N ILE A 21 -1.82 -19.04 -2.46
CA ILE A 21 -2.02 -20.30 -3.22
C ILE A 21 -1.88 -21.52 -2.29
N ARG A 22 -0.93 -21.50 -1.36
CA ARG A 22 -0.79 -22.59 -0.38
C ARG A 22 -2.05 -22.76 0.47
N THR A 23 -2.64 -21.67 0.95
CA THR A 23 -3.92 -21.73 1.68
C THR A 23 -5.02 -22.34 0.81
N ALA A 24 -5.09 -21.99 -0.47
CA ALA A 24 -6.04 -22.60 -1.39
C ALA A 24 -5.82 -24.12 -1.55
N VAL A 25 -4.56 -24.58 -1.57
CA VAL A 25 -4.19 -26.01 -1.65
C VAL A 25 -4.57 -26.77 -0.37
N GLU A 26 -4.30 -26.18 0.80
CA GLU A 26 -4.58 -26.75 2.12
C GLU A 26 -6.09 -27.03 2.32
N HIS A 27 -6.97 -26.19 1.74
CA HIS A 27 -8.43 -26.32 1.87
C HIS A 27 -9.07 -27.06 0.67
N ILE A 28 -8.27 -27.69 -0.22
CA ILE A 28 -8.83 -28.47 -1.34
C ILE A 28 -9.72 -29.61 -0.78
N GLY A 29 -10.99 -29.62 -1.16
CA GLY A 29 -11.97 -30.63 -0.75
C GLY A 29 -13.10 -30.10 0.12
N GLU A 30 -12.93 -28.90 0.64
CA GLU A 30 -13.98 -28.13 1.28
C GLU A 30 -14.95 -27.51 0.25
N THR A 31 -16.01 -26.87 0.75
CA THR A 31 -16.95 -26.15 -0.10
C THR A 31 -16.27 -24.93 -0.74
N ARG A 32 -16.88 -24.42 -1.82
CA ARG A 32 -16.35 -23.23 -2.50
C ARG A 32 -16.28 -22.02 -1.57
N GLU A 33 -17.31 -21.85 -0.74
CA GLU A 33 -17.40 -20.73 0.19
C GLU A 33 -16.30 -20.78 1.26
N GLU A 34 -16.00 -21.97 1.79
CA GLU A 34 -14.92 -22.16 2.78
C GLU A 34 -13.55 -21.84 2.18
N ILE A 35 -13.27 -22.31 0.96
CA ILE A 35 -12.01 -22.04 0.27
C ILE A 35 -11.88 -20.54 -0.05
N GLU A 36 -12.92 -19.92 -0.60
CA GLU A 36 -12.92 -18.49 -0.91
C GLU A 36 -12.71 -17.64 0.35
N LEU A 37 -13.34 -18.01 1.47
CA LEU A 37 -13.18 -17.33 2.75
C LEU A 37 -11.74 -17.46 3.29
N ALA A 38 -11.18 -18.67 3.32
CA ALA A 38 -9.82 -18.93 3.81
C ALA A 38 -8.76 -18.18 2.97
N VAL A 39 -8.93 -18.21 1.65
CA VAL A 39 -8.05 -17.51 0.71
C VAL A 39 -8.17 -16.00 0.86
N ASN A 40 -9.37 -15.45 0.90
CA ASN A 40 -9.58 -14.00 1.06
C ASN A 40 -8.97 -13.50 2.38
N ASN A 41 -9.16 -14.22 3.48
CA ASN A 41 -8.55 -13.87 4.78
C ASN A 41 -7.02 -13.80 4.70
N THR A 42 -6.39 -14.77 4.03
CA THR A 42 -4.93 -14.80 3.84
C THR A 42 -4.46 -13.70 2.90
N ALA A 43 -5.17 -13.46 1.79
CA ALA A 43 -4.89 -12.39 0.86
C ALA A 43 -4.97 -11.02 1.56
N GLN A 44 -6.04 -10.73 2.31
CA GLN A 44 -6.18 -9.49 3.06
C GLN A 44 -5.03 -9.27 4.06
N ARG A 45 -4.58 -10.33 4.73
CA ARG A 45 -3.43 -10.26 5.63
C ARG A 45 -2.15 -9.87 4.90
N GLU A 46 -1.85 -10.50 3.77
CA GLU A 46 -0.67 -10.18 2.96
C GLU A 46 -0.75 -8.75 2.39
N ILE A 47 -1.92 -8.35 1.90
CA ILE A 47 -2.19 -7.00 1.39
C ILE A 47 -1.96 -5.95 2.48
N HIS A 48 -2.41 -6.22 3.70
CA HIS A 48 -2.18 -5.33 4.83
C HIS A 48 -0.68 -5.13 5.09
N LEU A 49 0.11 -6.21 5.04
CA LEU A 49 1.57 -6.14 5.20
C LEU A 49 2.22 -5.31 4.09
N MET A 50 1.80 -5.50 2.84
CA MET A 50 2.29 -4.72 1.70
C MET A 50 1.94 -3.23 1.83
N ARG A 51 0.73 -2.90 2.29
CA ARG A 51 0.25 -1.52 2.47
C ARG A 51 0.87 -0.81 3.67
N ARG A 52 1.43 -1.53 4.64
CA ARG A 52 1.97 -0.96 5.89
C ARG A 52 2.97 0.16 5.64
N TYR A 53 3.93 -0.06 4.72
CA TYR A 53 4.98 0.91 4.43
C TYR A 53 4.51 2.03 3.50
N ILE A 54 3.50 1.79 2.66
CA ILE A 54 2.92 2.82 1.77
C ILE A 54 2.20 3.89 2.58
N ARG A 55 1.52 3.52 3.67
CA ARG A 55 0.84 4.49 4.56
C ARG A 55 1.77 5.57 5.09
N VAL A 56 3.05 5.28 5.29
CA VAL A 56 4.04 6.26 5.77
C VAL A 56 4.20 7.41 4.77
N PHE A 57 4.19 7.12 3.46
CA PHE A 57 4.29 8.15 2.42
C PHE A 57 3.07 9.08 2.44
N ALA A 58 1.86 8.56 2.67
CA ALA A 58 0.67 9.39 2.82
C ALA A 58 0.80 10.37 3.99
N VAL A 59 1.30 9.87 5.13
CA VAL A 59 1.51 10.71 6.32
C VAL A 59 2.56 11.78 6.04
N ILE A 60 3.70 11.45 5.44
CA ILE A 60 4.74 12.43 5.11
C ILE A 60 4.21 13.49 4.14
N ALA A 61 3.48 13.07 3.10
CA ALA A 61 2.88 13.98 2.12
C ALA A 61 1.88 14.95 2.77
N ALA A 62 1.14 14.51 3.81
CA ALA A 62 0.21 15.34 4.55
C ALA A 62 0.90 16.26 5.57
N VAL A 63 1.95 15.79 6.25
CA VAL A 63 2.62 16.53 7.33
C VAL A 63 3.64 17.54 6.80
N ALA A 64 4.34 17.25 5.70
CA ALA A 64 5.37 18.15 5.17
C ALA A 64 4.88 19.58 4.85
N PRO A 65 3.69 19.79 4.23
CA PRO A 65 3.14 21.14 4.03
C PRO A 65 2.79 21.83 5.34
N LEU A 66 2.28 21.08 6.32
CA LEU A 66 1.94 21.61 7.64
C LEU A 66 3.20 22.10 8.39
N LEU A 67 4.32 21.38 8.25
CA LEU A 67 5.61 21.84 8.77
C LEU A 67 6.11 23.09 8.05
N GLY A 68 5.91 23.21 6.74
CA GLY A 68 6.22 24.42 5.99
C GLY A 68 5.41 25.64 6.45
N LEU A 69 4.12 25.43 6.72
CA LEU A 69 3.21 26.42 7.30
C LEU A 69 3.56 26.76 8.75
N LEU A 70 4.00 25.79 9.57
CA LEU A 70 4.57 26.11 10.89
C LEU A 70 5.79 27.04 10.76
N GLY A 71 6.62 26.81 9.74
CA GLY A 71 7.73 27.69 9.37
C GLY A 71 7.28 29.13 9.06
N THR A 72 6.13 29.32 8.39
CA THR A 72 5.61 30.67 8.12
C THR A 72 5.23 31.40 9.39
N VAL A 73 4.51 30.72 10.28
CA VAL A 73 4.08 31.27 11.56
C VAL A 73 5.29 31.68 12.40
N THR A 74 6.27 30.79 12.53
CA THR A 74 7.49 31.09 13.30
C THR A 74 8.33 32.21 12.68
N GLY A 75 8.43 32.28 11.35
CA GLY A 75 9.12 33.36 10.63
C GLY A 75 8.47 34.72 10.82
N MET A 76 7.13 34.77 10.77
CA MET A 76 6.38 36.01 11.01
C MET A 76 6.46 36.48 12.47
N ILE A 77 6.42 35.56 13.44
CA ILE A 77 6.62 35.90 14.87
C ILE A 77 8.00 36.55 15.08
N GLN A 78 9.05 36.03 14.44
CA GLN A 78 10.40 36.60 14.53
C GLN A 78 10.47 38.00 13.91
N ALA A 79 9.89 38.21 12.73
CA ALA A 79 9.83 39.53 12.09
C ALA A 79 9.11 40.56 12.96
N PHE A 80 7.93 40.23 13.49
CA PHE A 80 7.20 41.17 14.34
C PHE A 80 7.92 41.48 15.66
N ARG A 81 8.66 40.52 16.22
CA ARG A 81 9.49 40.74 17.40
C ARG A 81 10.62 41.74 17.12
N GLU A 82 11.28 41.61 15.97
CA GLU A 82 12.36 42.53 15.55
C GLU A 82 11.85 43.96 15.37
N VAL A 83 10.69 44.11 14.71
CA VAL A 83 10.02 45.40 14.53
C VAL A 83 9.64 46.02 15.88
N ALA A 84 9.06 45.23 16.79
CA ALA A 84 8.69 45.70 18.12
C ALA A 84 9.92 46.15 18.95
N SER A 85 11.06 45.48 18.78
CA SER A 85 12.30 45.80 19.51
C SER A 85 13.11 46.96 18.93
N SER A 86 13.04 47.17 17.61
CA SER A 86 13.85 48.17 16.91
C SER A 86 13.20 49.55 16.86
N GLY A 87 11.89 49.66 17.16
CA GLY A 87 11.15 50.92 17.14
C GLY A 87 10.98 51.55 15.74
N LEU A 88 11.65 50.99 14.73
CA LEU A 88 11.59 51.40 13.34
C LEU A 88 10.39 50.71 12.68
N GLY A 89 9.30 51.45 12.47
CA GLY A 89 8.13 51.03 11.69
C GLY A 89 8.40 50.86 10.19
N SER A 90 9.63 50.54 9.79
CA SER A 90 10.02 50.38 8.39
C SER A 90 9.71 48.95 7.92
N GLY A 91 8.94 48.81 6.84
CA GLY A 91 8.64 47.52 6.21
C GLY A 91 9.88 46.71 5.81
N GLN A 92 11.04 47.36 5.73
CA GLN A 92 12.34 46.74 5.47
C GLN A 92 12.76 45.76 6.57
N ALA A 93 12.34 45.97 7.83
CA ALA A 93 12.59 45.05 8.94
C ALA A 93 11.71 43.78 8.88
N LEU A 94 10.56 43.81 8.19
CA LEU A 94 9.70 42.63 8.03
C LEU A 94 10.15 41.73 6.87
N ALA A 95 10.82 42.30 5.87
CA ALA A 95 11.17 41.59 4.64
C ALA A 95 11.93 40.26 4.87
N PRO A 96 12.91 40.17 5.79
CA PRO A 96 13.61 38.90 6.05
C PRO A 96 12.70 37.80 6.59
N GLY A 97 11.78 38.12 7.52
CA GLY A 97 10.88 37.12 8.10
C GLY A 97 9.81 36.66 7.11
N ILE A 98 9.31 37.56 6.25
CA ILE A 98 8.39 37.21 5.15
C ILE A 98 9.09 36.28 4.16
N TYR A 99 10.32 36.62 3.75
CA TYR A 99 11.10 35.77 2.85
C TYR A 99 11.32 34.38 3.45
N LYS A 100 11.74 34.32 4.72
CA LYS A 100 11.92 33.05 5.44
C LYS A 100 10.63 32.22 5.47
N ALA A 101 9.49 32.84 5.75
CA ALA A 101 8.18 32.19 5.75
C ALA A 101 7.84 31.57 4.37
N LEU A 102 8.09 32.31 3.28
CA LEU A 102 7.84 31.81 1.93
C LEU A 102 8.76 30.63 1.59
N VAL A 103 10.05 30.71 1.94
CA VAL A 103 11.01 29.63 1.69
C VAL A 103 10.66 28.36 2.46
N THR A 104 10.22 28.45 3.71
CA THR A 104 9.80 27.25 4.47
C THR A 104 8.55 26.59 3.88
N THR A 105 7.61 27.39 3.37
CA THR A 105 6.41 26.88 2.67
C THR A 105 6.81 26.14 1.40
N ALA A 106 7.66 26.76 0.58
CA ALA A 106 8.17 26.15 -0.64
C ALA A 106 8.91 24.84 -0.32
N GLY A 107 9.75 24.81 0.73
CA GLY A 107 10.43 23.61 1.20
C GLY A 107 9.47 22.46 1.58
N GLY A 108 8.40 22.78 2.32
CA GLY A 108 7.37 21.79 2.67
C GLY A 108 6.68 21.19 1.44
N LEU A 109 6.38 22.02 0.44
CA LEU A 109 5.78 21.58 -0.82
C LEU A 109 6.73 20.75 -1.68
N VAL A 110 8.02 21.12 -1.74
CA VAL A 110 9.06 20.37 -2.47
C VAL A 110 9.20 18.95 -1.95
N VAL A 111 9.00 18.71 -0.65
CA VAL A 111 8.99 17.35 -0.08
C VAL A 111 7.63 16.66 -0.29
N ALA A 112 6.52 17.39 -0.11
CA ALA A 112 5.18 16.82 -0.18
C ALA A 112 4.83 16.28 -1.57
N ILE A 113 5.13 17.03 -2.63
CA ILE A 113 4.72 16.69 -4.00
C ILE A 113 5.34 15.36 -4.48
N PRO A 114 6.67 15.15 -4.43
CA PRO A 114 7.27 13.88 -4.87
C PRO A 114 6.85 12.71 -3.99
N THR A 115 6.67 12.94 -2.68
CA THR A 115 6.20 11.91 -1.74
C THR A 115 4.79 11.46 -2.11
N LEU A 116 3.89 12.39 -2.42
CA LEU A 116 2.52 12.10 -2.82
C LEU A 116 2.45 11.35 -4.15
N MET A 117 3.27 11.76 -5.13
CA MET A 117 3.38 11.04 -6.41
C MET A 117 3.85 9.59 -6.20
N THR A 118 4.87 9.41 -5.35
CA THR A 118 5.41 8.08 -5.02
C THR A 118 4.37 7.21 -4.31
N HIS A 119 3.60 7.79 -3.38
CA HIS A 119 2.50 7.11 -2.71
C HIS A 119 1.50 6.55 -3.73
N TYR A 120 0.99 7.39 -4.64
CA TYR A 120 0.01 6.95 -5.64
C TYR A 120 0.57 5.89 -6.59
N TRP A 121 1.82 6.04 -7.01
CA TRP A 121 2.48 5.05 -7.85
C TRP A 121 2.63 3.70 -7.15
N MET A 122 3.10 3.67 -5.90
CA MET A 122 3.23 2.43 -5.13
C MET A 122 1.87 1.80 -4.84
N MET A 123 0.86 2.61 -4.51
CA MET A 123 -0.50 2.15 -4.28
C MET A 123 -1.06 1.42 -5.50
N SER A 124 -0.95 2.03 -6.68
CA SER A 124 -1.38 1.44 -7.95
C SER A 124 -0.65 0.12 -8.24
N ARG A 125 0.65 0.04 -7.94
CA ARG A 125 1.43 -1.20 -8.10
C ARG A 125 0.95 -2.31 -7.17
N VAL A 126 0.61 -2.00 -5.93
CA VAL A 126 0.06 -2.98 -4.98
C VAL A 126 -1.31 -3.44 -5.42
N GLU A 127 -2.21 -2.53 -5.83
CA GLU A 127 -3.54 -2.89 -6.32
C GLU A 127 -3.50 -3.80 -7.55
N GLY A 128 -2.58 -3.53 -8.48
CA GLY A 128 -2.35 -4.42 -9.62
C GLY A 128 -1.80 -5.79 -9.21
N PHE A 129 -1.03 -5.88 -8.13
CA PHE A 129 -0.57 -7.17 -7.59
C PHE A 129 -1.70 -7.94 -6.90
N VAL A 130 -2.59 -7.25 -6.18
CA VAL A 130 -3.79 -7.84 -5.59
C VAL A 130 -4.68 -8.47 -6.65
N HIS A 131 -4.99 -7.73 -7.70
CA HIS A 131 -5.79 -8.25 -8.81
C HIS A 131 -5.19 -9.51 -9.44
N ARG A 132 -3.84 -9.57 -9.55
CA ARG A 132 -3.18 -10.77 -10.06
C ARG A 132 -3.32 -11.96 -9.12
N ILE A 133 -3.25 -11.75 -7.80
CA ILE A 133 -3.46 -12.82 -6.82
C ILE A 133 -4.90 -13.34 -6.92
N ASP A 134 -5.89 -12.44 -6.95
CA ASP A 134 -7.30 -12.83 -7.02
C ASP A 134 -7.60 -13.66 -8.28
N ASN A 135 -7.09 -13.23 -9.44
CA ASN A 135 -7.23 -13.99 -10.69
C ASN A 135 -6.55 -15.37 -10.61
N LEU A 136 -5.35 -15.46 -10.03
CA LEU A 136 -4.65 -16.73 -9.88
C LEU A 136 -5.42 -17.72 -8.99
N VAL A 137 -6.08 -17.22 -7.95
CA VAL A 137 -6.91 -18.03 -7.04
C VAL A 137 -8.13 -18.56 -7.77
N VAL A 138 -8.84 -17.71 -8.50
CA VAL A 138 -10.04 -18.11 -9.27
C VAL A 138 -9.66 -19.21 -10.28
N ASP A 139 -8.62 -18.98 -11.08
CA ASP A 139 -8.12 -19.95 -12.06
C ASP A 139 -7.73 -21.29 -11.41
N PHE A 140 -7.12 -21.23 -10.22
CA PHE A 140 -6.70 -22.41 -9.48
C PHE A 140 -7.91 -23.23 -9.01
N VAL A 141 -8.90 -22.57 -8.40
CA VAL A 141 -10.12 -23.22 -7.89
C VAL A 141 -10.92 -23.85 -9.04
N GLU A 142 -11.04 -23.17 -10.18
CA GLU A 142 -11.73 -23.69 -11.36
C GLU A 142 -11.03 -24.93 -11.93
N LYS A 143 -9.70 -24.88 -12.11
CA LYS A 143 -8.93 -26.02 -12.63
C LYS A 143 -8.99 -27.24 -11.72
N PHE A 144 -8.89 -27.05 -10.40
CA PHE A 144 -8.97 -28.16 -9.45
C PHE A 144 -10.37 -28.76 -9.34
N ARG A 145 -11.43 -27.96 -9.48
CA ARG A 145 -12.80 -28.47 -9.58
C ARG A 145 -13.04 -29.21 -10.89
N GLY A 146 -12.57 -28.68 -12.02
CA GLY A 146 -12.65 -29.35 -13.32
C GLY A 146 -11.96 -30.72 -13.31
N ALA A 147 -10.82 -30.83 -12.62
CA ALA A 147 -10.12 -32.11 -12.43
C ALA A 147 -10.92 -33.10 -11.56
N LYS A 148 -11.54 -32.66 -10.46
CA LYS A 148 -12.38 -33.52 -9.61
C LYS A 148 -13.68 -33.95 -10.29
N ALA A 149 -14.32 -33.07 -11.06
CA ALA A 149 -15.55 -33.39 -11.79
C ALA A 149 -15.30 -34.48 -12.86
N LYS A 150 -14.14 -34.42 -13.52
CA LYS A 150 -13.73 -35.41 -14.53
C LYS A 150 -13.46 -36.79 -13.93
N HIS A 151 -12.74 -36.85 -12.79
CA HIS A 151 -12.51 -38.10 -12.07
C HIS A 151 -13.79 -38.75 -11.54
N ARG A 152 -14.79 -37.96 -11.11
CA ARG A 152 -16.07 -38.50 -10.63
C ARG A 152 -16.98 -39.02 -11.75
N GLN A 153 -16.84 -38.51 -12.97
CA GLN A 153 -17.56 -39.00 -14.15
C GLN A 153 -16.94 -40.30 -14.71
N GLU A 154 -15.62 -40.46 -14.63
CA GLU A 154 -14.93 -41.70 -15.02
C GLU A 154 -15.24 -42.87 -14.08
N GLU A 155 -15.46 -42.64 -12.77
CA GLU A 155 -15.91 -43.68 -11.83
C GLU A 155 -17.40 -44.04 -11.96
N GLN A 156 -18.25 -43.17 -12.53
CA GLN A 156 -19.69 -43.42 -12.69
C GLN A 156 -20.10 -43.93 -14.08
N GLY A 157 -19.24 -43.83 -15.09
CA GLY A 157 -19.46 -44.38 -16.43
C GLY A 157 -18.92 -45.80 -16.65
N GLY A 158 -18.40 -46.44 -15.60
CA GLY A 158 -17.76 -47.77 -15.64
C GLY A 158 -18.63 -48.92 -15.12
N ILE A 159 -19.96 -48.84 -15.21
CA ILE A 159 -20.89 -49.96 -14.96
C ILE A 159 -21.88 -50.05 -16.11
#